data_AF-A0A9E8HHJ1-F1
#
_entry.id   AF-A0A9E8HHJ1-F1
#
_cell.length_a   1.000
_cell.length_b   1.000
_cell.length_c   1.000
_cell.angle_alpha   90.00
_cell.angle_beta   90.00
_cell.angle_gamma   90.00
#
_symmetry.space_group_name_H-M   'P 1'
#
loop_
_entity.id
_entity.type
_entity.pdbx_description
1 polymer ?
#
loop_
_entity_poly.entity_id
_entity_poly.type
_entity_poly.pdbx_seq_one_letter_code
_entity_poly.pdbx_strand_id
1 'polypeptide(L)'
;MPNLFCKIHRLKAQGWTWDYFLSELEKIYAGGVDEKTLKSHFRQPHKRSASHTQQLIETLHKQCFPSPFPADAEALMRIYNNLVSCSKHVTKEADIADLRLFLNAEVSGVNAPLLRSARLYWLLANTFFDCLGEYRQAGKRSLLAESQQQAIEHYQQAIVLIEQHNQLIDDHQVSEFVLYKVRQNILACYLNAVEPEQRESDEQVLNYLEHSDFLAQSERVLAQEPYLWVVARNGLRFASLLKSREHCERFFSLLVNASAYFEDLAYSPLGYPAISESKEFEWACKHVING
;
A
#
# COMPACT_ATOMS: atom_id res chain seq x y z
N MET A 1 -0.26 -2.93 4.99
CA MET A 1 -1.71 -3.17 5.18
C MET A 1 -2.36 -1.91 5.73
N PRO A 2 -3.56 -1.49 5.27
CA PRO A 2 -4.30 -0.46 5.98
C PRO A 2 -4.49 -0.93 7.42
N ASN A 3 -4.08 -0.11 8.37
CA ASN A 3 -4.29 -0.41 9.78
C ASN A 3 -5.79 -0.50 10.09
N LEU A 4 -6.11 -1.07 11.24
CA LEU A 4 -7.50 -1.28 11.67
C LEU A 4 -8.33 0.02 11.59
N PHE A 5 -7.71 1.15 11.92
CA PHE A 5 -8.29 2.50 11.79
C PHE A 5 -8.87 2.75 10.38
N CYS A 6 -8.06 2.60 9.32
CA CYS A 6 -8.52 2.83 7.96
C CYS A 6 -9.66 1.88 7.55
N LYS A 7 -9.59 0.60 7.98
CA LYS A 7 -10.64 -0.40 7.68
C LYS A 7 -11.97 -0.03 8.34
N ILE A 8 -11.95 0.42 9.59
CA ILE A 8 -13.16 0.84 10.31
C ILE A 8 -13.75 2.09 9.65
N HIS A 9 -12.92 3.08 9.30
CA HIS A 9 -13.38 4.28 8.61
C HIS A 9 -14.02 3.97 7.26
N ARG A 10 -13.39 3.11 6.47
CA ARG A 10 -13.94 2.67 5.19
C ARG A 10 -15.29 1.95 5.34
N LEU A 11 -15.41 1.06 6.33
CA LEU A 11 -16.68 0.41 6.64
C LEU A 11 -17.76 1.44 7.04
N LYS A 12 -17.40 2.42 7.88
CA LYS A 12 -18.29 3.48 8.35
C LYS A 12 -18.69 4.47 7.24
N ALA A 13 -17.82 4.69 6.24
CA ALA A 13 -18.05 5.59 5.11
C ALA A 13 -19.18 5.12 4.18
N GLN A 14 -19.62 3.87 4.29
CA GLN A 14 -20.82 3.34 3.62
C GLN A 14 -22.15 3.91 4.19
N GLY A 15 -22.08 4.88 5.11
CA GLY A 15 -23.26 5.47 5.75
C GLY A 15 -23.80 4.68 6.95
N TRP A 16 -23.08 3.67 7.42
CA TRP A 16 -23.53 2.79 8.51
C TRP A 16 -23.70 3.54 9.82
N THR A 17 -24.71 3.22 10.62
CA THR A 17 -24.78 3.66 12.03
C THR A 17 -23.84 2.80 12.89
N TRP A 18 -23.59 3.22 14.13
CA TRP A 18 -22.81 2.38 15.07
C TRP A 18 -23.54 1.08 15.39
N ASP A 19 -24.85 1.13 15.61
CA ASP A 19 -25.67 -0.06 15.87
C ASP A 19 -25.63 -1.05 14.72
N TYR A 20 -25.73 -0.54 13.48
CA TYR A 20 -25.62 -1.39 12.29
C TYR A 20 -24.25 -2.07 12.22
N PHE A 21 -23.16 -1.31 12.42
CA PHE A 21 -21.80 -1.86 12.40
C PHE A 21 -21.64 -2.96 13.47
N LEU A 22 -22.09 -2.71 14.70
CA LEU A 22 -22.02 -3.71 15.77
C LEU A 22 -22.82 -4.98 15.41
N SER A 23 -24.02 -4.82 14.84
CA SER A 23 -24.84 -5.95 14.40
C SER A 23 -24.17 -6.78 13.29
N GLU A 24 -23.45 -6.14 12.35
CA GLU A 24 -22.69 -6.86 11.33
C GLU A 24 -21.52 -7.66 11.92
N LEU A 25 -20.89 -7.16 12.99
CA LEU A 25 -19.84 -7.90 13.69
C LEU A 25 -20.39 -9.09 14.48
N GLU A 26 -21.57 -8.94 15.09
CA GLU A 26 -22.24 -10.03 15.81
C GLU A 26 -22.64 -11.19 14.89
N LYS A 27 -22.95 -10.91 13.62
CA LYS A 27 -23.20 -11.95 12.60
C LYS A 27 -21.99 -12.84 12.33
N ILE A 28 -20.77 -12.31 12.53
CA ILE A 28 -19.52 -13.07 12.32
C ILE A 28 -19.16 -13.87 13.58
N TYR A 29 -19.34 -13.28 14.76
CA TYR A 29 -19.03 -13.94 16.03
C TYR A 29 -19.97 -13.45 17.14
N ALA A 30 -20.60 -14.41 17.84
CA ALA A 30 -21.51 -14.13 18.94
C ALA A 30 -20.77 -13.37 20.06
N GLY A 31 -21.25 -12.17 20.39
CA GLY A 31 -20.62 -11.24 21.35
C GLY A 31 -19.83 -10.10 20.69
N GLY A 32 -19.52 -10.18 19.39
CA GLY A 32 -19.02 -9.09 18.57
C GLY A 32 -17.79 -8.35 19.14
N VAL A 33 -17.75 -7.04 18.91
CA VAL A 33 -16.78 -6.09 19.50
C VAL A 33 -17.59 -5.05 20.26
N ASP A 34 -17.21 -4.69 21.49
CA ASP A 34 -17.94 -3.67 22.23
C ASP A 34 -17.82 -2.29 21.57
N GLU A 35 -18.88 -1.49 21.68
CA GLU A 35 -18.98 -0.17 21.04
C GLU A 35 -17.83 0.77 21.45
N LYS A 36 -17.42 0.75 22.73
CA LYS A 36 -16.35 1.60 23.24
C LYS A 36 -15.02 1.25 22.59
N THR A 37 -14.73 -0.04 22.43
CA THR A 37 -13.54 -0.53 21.72
C THR A 37 -13.56 -0.11 20.26
N LEU A 38 -14.68 -0.33 19.56
CA LEU A 38 -14.82 0.03 18.14
C LEU A 38 -14.65 1.56 17.93
N LYS A 39 -15.37 2.38 18.69
CA LYS A 39 -15.26 3.85 18.63
C LYS A 39 -13.85 4.34 18.96
N SER A 40 -13.16 3.68 19.89
CA SER A 40 -11.80 4.04 20.23
C SER A 40 -10.82 3.75 19.08
N HIS A 41 -10.97 2.61 18.39
CA HIS A 41 -10.17 2.32 17.19
C HIS A 41 -10.52 3.22 15.99
N PHE A 42 -11.76 3.68 15.90
CA PHE A 42 -12.17 4.69 14.91
C PHE A 42 -11.51 6.05 15.15
N ARG A 43 -11.25 6.42 16.41
CA ARG A 43 -10.67 7.74 16.76
C ARG A 43 -9.14 7.76 16.74
N GLN A 44 -8.49 6.63 17.02
CA GLN A 44 -7.06 6.61 17.34
C GLN A 44 -6.28 5.73 16.35
N PRO A 45 -5.52 6.34 15.41
CA PRO A 45 -4.75 5.58 14.43
C PRO A 45 -3.58 4.77 15.03
N HIS A 46 -3.10 5.13 16.23
CA HIS A 46 -2.04 4.43 16.96
C HIS A 46 -2.53 3.26 17.82
N LYS A 47 -3.84 3.06 17.97
CA LYS A 47 -4.35 2.10 18.94
C LYS A 47 -4.07 0.66 18.49
N ARG A 48 -3.28 -0.07 19.29
CA ARG A 48 -3.09 -1.52 19.14
C ARG A 48 -4.39 -2.25 19.45
N SER A 49 -4.77 -3.18 18.58
CA SER A 49 -5.94 -4.04 18.76
C SER A 49 -5.54 -5.42 19.26
N ALA A 50 -6.44 -6.07 19.99
CA ALA A 50 -6.34 -7.51 20.21
C ALA A 50 -6.47 -8.27 18.88
N SER A 51 -5.82 -9.45 18.79
CA SER A 51 -5.86 -10.30 17.59
C SER A 51 -7.29 -10.63 17.15
N HIS A 52 -8.17 -10.92 18.11
CA HIS A 52 -9.57 -11.22 17.83
C HIS A 52 -10.33 -10.03 17.19
N THR A 53 -10.23 -8.83 17.77
CA THR A 53 -10.84 -7.61 17.20
C THR A 53 -10.31 -7.34 15.78
N GLN A 54 -9.00 -7.53 15.58
CA GLN A 54 -8.41 -7.37 14.26
C GLN A 54 -9.02 -8.36 13.26
N GLN A 55 -9.09 -9.65 13.60
CA GLN A 55 -9.65 -10.69 12.72
C GLN A 55 -11.12 -10.44 12.37
N LEU A 56 -11.95 -9.99 13.32
CA LEU A 56 -13.36 -9.69 13.07
C LEU A 56 -13.53 -8.55 12.06
N ILE A 57 -12.88 -7.41 12.30
CA ILE A 57 -12.94 -6.26 11.38
C ILE A 57 -12.36 -6.62 10.02
N GLU A 58 -11.28 -7.41 9.98
CA GLU A 58 -10.69 -7.87 8.72
C GLU A 58 -11.63 -8.78 7.92
N THR A 59 -12.37 -9.65 8.61
CA THR A 59 -13.36 -10.52 7.99
C THR A 59 -14.51 -9.70 7.43
N LEU A 60 -15.08 -8.79 8.22
CA LEU A 60 -16.17 -7.92 7.76
C LEU A 60 -15.73 -7.04 6.59
N HIS A 61 -14.54 -6.45 6.67
CA HIS A 61 -13.99 -5.65 5.58
C HIS A 61 -13.82 -6.46 4.29
N LYS A 62 -13.40 -7.73 4.36
CA LYS A 62 -13.30 -8.59 3.17
C LYS A 62 -14.67 -8.93 2.58
N GLN A 63 -15.71 -9.04 3.40
CA GLN A 63 -17.08 -9.27 2.95
C GLN A 63 -17.65 -8.04 2.22
N CYS A 64 -17.41 -6.83 2.75
CA CYS A 64 -17.91 -5.60 2.14
C CYS A 64 -17.07 -5.09 0.97
N PHE A 65 -15.77 -5.38 0.98
CA PHE A 65 -14.82 -4.95 -0.04
C PHE A 65 -14.03 -6.16 -0.56
N PRO A 66 -14.69 -7.06 -1.31
CA PRO A 66 -14.02 -8.22 -1.89
C PRO A 66 -12.91 -7.79 -2.87
N SER A 67 -11.94 -8.67 -3.09
CA SER A 67 -10.94 -8.44 -4.13
C SER A 67 -11.63 -8.39 -5.49
N PRO A 68 -11.31 -7.41 -6.37
CA PRO A 68 -11.84 -7.41 -7.73
C PRO A 68 -11.16 -8.49 -8.60
N PHE A 69 -10.06 -9.06 -8.13
CA PHE A 69 -9.29 -10.06 -8.88
C PHE A 69 -9.91 -11.46 -8.76
N PRO A 70 -9.80 -12.28 -9.82
CA PRO A 70 -10.26 -13.67 -9.81
C PRO A 70 -9.67 -14.52 -8.67
N ALA A 71 -10.47 -15.46 -8.15
CA ALA A 71 -10.12 -16.25 -6.97
C ALA A 71 -8.89 -17.14 -7.16
N ASP A 72 -8.64 -17.63 -8.39
CA ASP A 72 -7.45 -18.43 -8.73
C ASP A 72 -6.17 -17.59 -8.64
N ALA A 73 -6.18 -16.38 -9.20
CA ALA A 73 -5.04 -15.47 -9.13
C ALA A 73 -4.78 -14.99 -7.68
N GLU A 74 -5.84 -14.75 -6.90
CA GLU A 74 -5.71 -14.48 -5.47
C GLU A 74 -5.16 -15.68 -4.69
N ALA A 75 -5.50 -16.91 -5.08
CA ALA A 75 -4.96 -18.11 -4.46
C ALA A 75 -3.45 -18.23 -4.70
N LEU A 76 -2.99 -17.99 -5.93
CA LEU A 76 -1.55 -17.95 -6.26
C LEU A 76 -0.81 -16.89 -5.44
N MET A 77 -1.37 -15.68 -5.34
CA MET A 77 -0.79 -14.61 -4.51
C MET A 77 -0.69 -15.03 -3.03
N ARG A 78 -1.71 -15.72 -2.49
CA ARG A 78 -1.64 -16.24 -1.11
C ARG A 78 -0.56 -17.32 -0.95
N ILE A 79 -0.45 -18.25 -1.89
CA ILE A 79 0.59 -19.29 -1.88
C ILE A 79 1.98 -18.64 -1.87
N TYR A 80 2.21 -17.67 -2.75
CA TYR A 80 3.46 -16.91 -2.80
C TYR A 80 3.75 -16.18 -1.48
N ASN A 81 2.78 -15.45 -0.94
CA ASN A 81 2.97 -14.73 0.33
C ASN A 81 3.32 -15.69 1.49
N ASN A 82 2.66 -16.85 1.53
CA ASN A 82 2.98 -17.89 2.52
C ASN A 82 4.41 -18.40 2.32
N LEU A 83 4.81 -18.67 1.08
CA LEU A 83 6.16 -19.11 0.70
C LEU A 83 7.23 -18.11 1.15
N VAL A 84 7.07 -16.82 0.83
CA VAL A 84 8.04 -15.77 1.18
C VAL A 84 8.15 -15.59 2.69
N SER A 85 7.02 -15.67 3.41
CA SER A 85 6.96 -15.53 4.86
C SER A 85 7.53 -16.73 5.63
N CYS A 86 7.68 -17.89 4.98
CA CYS A 86 8.18 -19.09 5.61
C CYS A 86 9.71 -19.12 5.63
N SER A 87 10.31 -18.73 6.75
CA SER A 87 11.77 -18.69 6.91
C SER A 87 12.45 -20.07 6.91
N LYS A 88 11.68 -21.16 7.08
CA LYS A 88 12.20 -22.54 7.18
C LYS A 88 11.98 -23.35 5.91
N HIS A 89 11.49 -22.73 4.83
CA HIS A 89 11.17 -23.46 3.61
C HIS A 89 12.43 -23.71 2.78
N VAL A 90 12.85 -24.97 2.71
CA VAL A 90 14.18 -25.37 2.19
C VAL A 90 14.34 -25.08 0.70
N THR A 91 13.27 -25.21 -0.08
CA THR A 91 13.30 -25.02 -1.55
C THR A 91 12.75 -23.66 -1.97
N LYS A 92 12.65 -22.68 -1.06
CA LYS A 92 12.01 -21.39 -1.32
C LYS A 92 12.50 -20.72 -2.60
N GLU A 93 13.80 -20.64 -2.81
CA GLU A 93 14.39 -19.98 -3.98
C GLU A 93 14.06 -20.73 -5.27
N ALA A 94 14.08 -22.07 -5.24
CA ALA A 94 13.72 -22.92 -6.37
C ALA A 94 12.22 -22.81 -6.69
N ASP A 95 11.35 -22.88 -5.68
CA ASP A 95 9.90 -22.76 -5.85
C ASP A 95 9.51 -21.38 -6.39
N ILE A 96 10.19 -20.30 -5.97
CA ILE A 96 9.98 -18.95 -6.52
C ILE A 96 10.44 -18.91 -7.99
N ALA A 97 11.56 -19.53 -8.34
CA ALA A 97 12.03 -19.61 -9.72
C ALA A 97 11.06 -20.39 -10.62
N ASP A 98 10.57 -21.54 -10.16
CA ASP A 98 9.56 -22.34 -10.86
C ASP A 98 8.24 -21.57 -11.02
N LEU A 99 7.81 -20.86 -9.97
CA LEU A 99 6.66 -19.98 -10.04
C LEU A 99 6.86 -18.87 -11.08
N ARG A 100 8.04 -18.23 -11.16
CA ARG A 100 8.34 -17.24 -12.20
C ARG A 100 8.25 -17.84 -13.60
N LEU A 101 8.75 -19.05 -13.82
CA LEU A 101 8.63 -19.74 -15.12
C LEU A 101 7.17 -19.95 -15.50
N PHE A 102 6.36 -20.45 -14.56
CA PHE A 102 4.92 -20.61 -14.75
C PHE A 102 4.23 -19.27 -15.06
N LEU A 103 4.50 -18.24 -14.27
CA LEU A 103 3.89 -16.92 -14.44
C LEU A 103 4.25 -16.31 -15.80
N ASN A 104 5.51 -16.39 -16.24
CA ASN A 104 5.94 -15.91 -17.55
C ASN A 104 5.20 -16.59 -18.70
N ALA A 105 4.98 -17.91 -18.60
CA ALA A 105 4.19 -18.65 -19.58
C ALA A 105 2.72 -18.18 -19.58
N GLU A 106 2.12 -18.03 -18.40
CA GLU A 106 0.71 -17.63 -18.25
C GLU A 106 0.44 -16.21 -18.73
N VAL A 107 1.31 -15.24 -18.42
CA VAL A 107 1.13 -13.84 -18.86
C VAL A 107 1.37 -13.66 -20.35
N SER A 108 2.12 -14.57 -20.99
CA SER A 108 2.32 -14.59 -22.44
C SER A 108 1.16 -15.25 -23.21
N GLY A 109 0.20 -15.87 -22.49
CA GLY A 109 -0.95 -16.53 -23.09
C GLY A 109 -1.91 -15.55 -23.78
N VAL A 110 -2.31 -15.88 -25.00
CA VAL A 110 -3.28 -15.08 -25.77
C VAL A 110 -4.68 -15.27 -25.16
N ASN A 111 -5.40 -14.17 -24.93
CA ASN A 111 -6.80 -14.11 -24.44
C ASN A 111 -7.06 -14.33 -22.93
N ALA A 112 -6.09 -14.13 -22.05
CA ALA A 112 -6.37 -14.13 -20.61
C ALA A 112 -7.21 -12.89 -20.19
N PRO A 113 -8.21 -13.04 -19.29
CA PRO A 113 -9.00 -11.91 -18.79
C PRO A 113 -8.13 -10.83 -18.14
N LEU A 114 -8.43 -9.55 -18.40
CA LEU A 114 -7.60 -8.40 -18.01
C LEU A 114 -7.21 -8.42 -16.52
N LEU A 115 -8.18 -8.61 -15.61
CA LEU A 115 -7.89 -8.62 -14.17
C LEU A 115 -7.08 -9.84 -13.72
N ARG A 116 -7.27 -10.99 -14.37
CA ARG A 116 -6.42 -12.16 -14.10
C ARG A 116 -4.99 -11.84 -14.49
N SER A 117 -4.78 -11.37 -15.73
CA SER A 117 -3.47 -10.97 -16.25
C SER A 117 -2.82 -9.90 -15.38
N ALA A 118 -3.56 -8.87 -14.99
CA ALA A 118 -3.05 -7.80 -14.13
C ALA A 118 -2.54 -8.35 -12.79
N ARG A 119 -3.28 -9.29 -12.19
CA ARG A 119 -2.90 -9.90 -10.91
C ARG A 119 -1.69 -10.82 -11.04
N LEU A 120 -1.56 -11.53 -12.16
CA LEU A 120 -0.38 -12.35 -12.45
C LEU A 120 0.87 -11.50 -12.71
N TYR A 121 0.75 -10.41 -13.47
CA TYR A 121 1.83 -9.43 -13.62
C TYR A 121 2.23 -8.81 -12.28
N TRP A 122 1.26 -8.45 -11.43
CA TRP A 122 1.55 -7.99 -10.08
C TRP A 122 2.32 -9.06 -9.30
N LEU A 123 1.85 -10.32 -9.29
CA LEU A 123 2.55 -11.40 -8.59
C LEU A 123 3.97 -11.61 -9.13
N LEU A 124 4.15 -11.61 -10.45
CA LEU A 124 5.46 -11.72 -11.10
C LEU A 124 6.38 -10.58 -10.67
N ALA A 125 5.88 -9.34 -10.65
CA ALA A 125 6.60 -8.18 -10.15
C ALA A 125 7.03 -8.35 -8.68
N ASN A 126 6.14 -8.85 -7.81
CA ASN A 126 6.47 -9.12 -6.40
C ASN A 126 7.66 -10.07 -6.29
N THR A 127 7.73 -11.10 -7.15
CA THR A 127 8.85 -12.05 -7.11
C THR A 127 10.20 -11.36 -7.32
N PHE A 128 10.30 -10.40 -8.24
CA PHE A 128 11.53 -9.65 -8.48
C PHE A 128 11.77 -8.60 -7.40
N PHE A 129 10.71 -7.91 -6.96
CA PHE A 129 10.75 -6.89 -5.92
C PHE A 129 11.33 -7.43 -4.59
N ASP A 130 10.94 -8.64 -4.20
CA ASP A 130 11.38 -9.23 -2.92
C ASP A 130 12.89 -9.58 -2.90
N CYS A 131 13.54 -9.66 -4.06
CA CYS A 131 14.99 -9.88 -4.17
C CYS A 131 15.82 -8.59 -4.01
N LEU A 132 15.22 -7.40 -4.12
CA LEU A 132 15.97 -6.14 -4.19
C LEU A 132 16.81 -5.89 -2.93
N GLY A 133 16.23 -6.12 -1.75
CA GLY A 133 16.94 -5.91 -0.48
C GLY A 133 18.16 -6.82 -0.35
N GLU A 134 18.03 -8.09 -0.72
CA GLU A 134 19.13 -9.06 -0.68
C GLU A 134 20.23 -8.69 -1.68
N TYR A 135 19.87 -8.37 -2.93
CA TYR A 135 20.85 -8.02 -3.96
C TYR A 135 21.60 -6.74 -3.66
N ARG A 136 20.91 -5.76 -3.05
CA ARG A 136 21.55 -4.54 -2.54
C ARG A 136 22.57 -4.86 -1.44
N GLN A 137 22.16 -5.59 -0.40
CA GLN A 137 23.03 -5.96 0.72
C GLN A 137 24.23 -6.82 0.30
N ALA A 138 24.04 -7.70 -0.69
CA ALA A 138 25.09 -8.55 -1.24
C ALA A 138 25.98 -7.84 -2.28
N GLY A 139 25.73 -6.57 -2.61
CA GLY A 139 26.50 -5.83 -3.62
C GLY A 139 26.31 -6.35 -5.05
N LYS A 140 25.27 -7.13 -5.33
CA LYS A 140 24.97 -7.75 -6.64
C LYS A 140 24.34 -6.73 -7.60
N ARG A 141 25.10 -5.70 -7.97
CA ARG A 141 24.60 -4.52 -8.73
C ARG A 141 23.84 -4.86 -10.02
N SER A 142 24.35 -5.80 -10.83
CA SER A 142 23.69 -6.18 -12.09
C SER A 142 22.33 -6.83 -11.85
N LEU A 143 22.27 -7.79 -10.91
CA LEU A 143 21.03 -8.49 -10.55
C LEU A 143 20.02 -7.57 -9.88
N LEU A 144 20.50 -6.60 -9.10
CA LEU A 144 19.68 -5.55 -8.50
C LEU A 144 19.00 -4.72 -9.59
N ALA A 145 19.78 -4.18 -10.53
CA ALA A 145 19.25 -3.36 -11.62
C ALA A 145 18.27 -4.14 -12.50
N GLU A 146 18.61 -5.38 -12.87
CA GLU A 146 17.73 -6.26 -13.65
C GLU A 146 16.41 -6.53 -12.92
N SER A 147 16.46 -6.93 -11.65
CA SER A 147 15.25 -7.23 -10.87
C SER A 147 14.40 -5.99 -10.62
N GLN A 148 15.03 -4.83 -10.41
CA GLN A 148 14.33 -3.57 -10.25
C GLN A 148 13.56 -3.24 -11.52
N GLN A 149 14.22 -3.33 -12.69
CA GLN A 149 13.60 -3.06 -13.98
C GLN A 149 12.44 -4.02 -14.27
N GLN A 150 12.66 -5.33 -14.10
CA GLN A 150 11.62 -6.35 -14.29
C GLN A 150 10.42 -6.13 -13.37
N ALA A 151 10.64 -5.81 -12.09
CA ALA A 151 9.56 -5.52 -11.16
C ALA A 151 8.73 -4.29 -11.63
N ILE A 152 9.40 -3.21 -12.02
CA ILE A 152 8.74 -1.98 -12.49
C ILE A 152 7.92 -2.24 -13.76
N GLU A 153 8.48 -2.91 -14.76
CA GLU A 153 7.80 -3.23 -16.03
C GLU A 153 6.53 -4.05 -15.78
N HIS A 154 6.61 -5.07 -14.93
CA HIS A 154 5.44 -5.89 -14.61
C HIS A 154 4.39 -5.14 -13.79
N TYR A 155 4.78 -4.28 -12.85
CA TYR A 155 3.81 -3.42 -12.16
C TYR A 155 3.14 -2.42 -13.10
N GLN A 156 3.89 -1.82 -14.04
CA GLN A 156 3.33 -0.93 -15.07
C GLN A 156 2.33 -1.67 -15.94
N GLN A 157 2.66 -2.91 -16.36
CA GLN A 157 1.72 -3.72 -17.13
C GLN A 157 0.46 -4.09 -16.35
N ALA A 158 0.59 -4.36 -15.05
CA ALA A 158 -0.56 -4.58 -14.18
C ALA A 158 -1.47 -3.33 -14.11
N ILE A 159 -0.90 -2.12 -14.03
CA ILE A 159 -1.65 -0.86 -14.06
C ILE A 159 -2.41 -0.71 -15.38
N VAL A 160 -1.72 -0.89 -16.51
CA VAL A 160 -2.32 -0.78 -17.86
C VAL A 160 -3.54 -1.69 -18.00
N LEU A 161 -3.42 -2.95 -17.56
CA LEU A 161 -4.51 -3.93 -17.64
C LEU A 161 -5.68 -3.59 -16.71
N ILE A 162 -5.42 -3.03 -15.53
CA ILE A 162 -6.47 -2.55 -14.62
C ILE A 162 -7.20 -1.35 -15.23
N GLU A 163 -6.46 -0.39 -15.77
CA GLU A 163 -7.04 0.81 -16.41
C GLU A 163 -7.87 0.43 -17.64
N GLN A 164 -7.38 -0.49 -18.48
CA GLN A 164 -8.14 -1.06 -19.60
C GLN A 164 -9.43 -1.74 -19.12
N HIS A 165 -9.39 -2.51 -18.04
CA HIS A 165 -10.58 -3.12 -17.46
C HIS A 165 -11.60 -2.06 -17.02
N ASN A 166 -11.15 -1.04 -16.29
CA ASN A 166 -12.01 0.04 -15.80
C ASN A 166 -12.63 0.86 -16.94
N GLN A 167 -11.98 0.95 -18.10
CA GLN A 167 -12.53 1.61 -19.29
C GLN A 167 -13.59 0.78 -20.02
N LEU A 168 -13.55 -0.55 -19.90
CA LEU A 168 -14.45 -1.45 -20.61
C LEU A 168 -15.71 -1.80 -19.80
N ILE A 169 -15.64 -1.71 -18.47
CA ILE A 169 -16.71 -2.14 -17.58
C ILE A 169 -16.99 -1.03 -16.55
N ASP A 170 -18.18 -0.44 -16.63
CA ASP A 170 -18.62 0.61 -15.70
C ASP A 170 -19.00 0.06 -14.32
N ASP A 171 -19.54 -1.16 -14.27
CA ASP A 171 -19.93 -1.84 -13.03
C ASP A 171 -18.79 -2.75 -12.55
N HIS A 172 -18.39 -2.67 -11.29
CA HIS A 172 -17.24 -3.40 -10.70
C HIS A 172 -15.84 -2.87 -11.05
N GLN A 173 -15.71 -1.56 -11.28
CA GLN A 173 -14.40 -0.92 -11.44
C GLN A 173 -13.46 -1.20 -10.26
N VAL A 174 -12.19 -1.43 -10.58
CA VAL A 174 -11.11 -1.51 -9.60
C VAL A 174 -10.87 -0.13 -9.01
N SER A 175 -11.04 0.00 -7.69
CA SER A 175 -10.88 1.28 -6.98
C SER A 175 -9.49 1.92 -7.15
N GLU A 176 -9.42 3.25 -7.09
CA GLU A 176 -8.16 4.00 -7.10
C GLU A 176 -7.19 3.55 -6.00
N PHE A 177 -7.69 3.13 -4.84
CA PHE A 177 -6.85 2.60 -3.78
C PHE A 177 -6.04 1.37 -4.20
N VAL A 178 -6.59 0.52 -5.08
CA VAL A 178 -5.86 -0.66 -5.60
C VAL A 178 -4.79 -0.20 -6.59
N LEU A 179 -5.11 0.69 -7.52
CA LEU A 179 -4.13 1.27 -8.46
C LEU A 179 -2.99 1.97 -7.71
N TYR A 180 -3.30 2.75 -6.68
CA TYR A 180 -2.32 3.38 -5.81
C TYR A 180 -1.35 2.38 -5.18
N LYS A 181 -1.82 1.21 -4.72
CA LYS A 181 -0.92 0.20 -4.17
C LYS A 181 0.08 -0.31 -5.20
N VAL A 182 -0.33 -0.50 -6.45
CA VAL A 182 0.59 -0.93 -7.51
C VAL A 182 1.62 0.17 -7.79
N ARG A 183 1.17 1.44 -7.88
CA ARG A 183 2.07 2.60 -8.04
C ARG A 183 3.02 2.79 -6.85
N GLN A 184 2.54 2.52 -5.64
CA GLN A 184 3.36 2.51 -4.43
C GLN A 184 4.45 1.43 -4.49
N ASN A 185 4.15 0.26 -5.06
CA ASN A 185 5.15 -0.79 -5.23
C ASN A 185 6.24 -0.39 -6.25
N ILE A 186 5.88 0.33 -7.32
CA ILE A 186 6.88 0.90 -8.26
C ILE A 186 7.82 1.86 -7.52
N LEU A 187 7.28 2.81 -6.73
CA LEU A 187 8.11 3.68 -5.92
C LEU A 187 8.98 2.89 -4.92
N ALA A 188 8.43 1.83 -4.32
CA ALA A 188 9.17 0.96 -3.43
C ALA A 188 10.32 0.23 -4.14
N CYS A 189 10.23 -0.07 -5.45
CA CYS A 189 11.34 -0.62 -6.23
C CYS A 189 12.55 0.34 -6.20
N TYR A 190 12.33 1.63 -6.47
CA TYR A 190 13.40 2.65 -6.38
C TYR A 190 13.95 2.77 -4.96
N LEU A 191 13.07 2.86 -3.96
CA LEU A 191 13.51 3.01 -2.56
C LEU A 191 14.25 1.79 -2.01
N ASN A 192 13.90 0.58 -2.46
CA ASN A 192 14.53 -0.65 -1.99
C ASN A 192 15.82 -0.99 -2.74
N ALA A 193 16.08 -0.38 -3.90
CA ALA A 193 17.36 -0.45 -4.58
C ALA A 193 18.46 0.40 -3.89
N VAL A 194 18.06 1.33 -3.03
CA VAL A 194 18.95 2.30 -2.36
C VAL A 194 19.00 2.06 -0.86
N GLU A 195 20.14 2.31 -0.22
CA GLU A 195 20.24 2.24 1.24
C GLU A 195 19.37 3.32 1.91
N PRO A 196 18.71 3.04 3.04
CA PRO A 196 17.77 3.96 3.67
C PRO A 196 18.32 5.38 3.87
N GLU A 197 19.60 5.50 4.24
CA GLU A 197 20.27 6.77 4.54
C GLU A 197 20.59 7.60 3.29
N GLN A 198 20.52 7.00 2.09
CA GLN A 198 20.86 7.65 0.82
C GLN A 198 19.63 8.04 -0.01
N ARG A 199 18.43 7.58 0.37
CA ARG A 199 17.19 7.79 -0.40
C ARG A 199 16.83 9.25 -0.64
N GLU A 200 17.24 10.15 0.24
CA GLU A 200 16.91 11.58 0.15
C GLU A 200 17.72 12.33 -0.92
N SER A 201 18.87 11.79 -1.31
CA SER A 201 19.79 12.37 -2.28
C SER A 201 20.01 11.50 -3.52
N ASP A 202 19.34 10.34 -3.59
CA ASP A 202 19.45 9.45 -4.74
C ASP A 202 18.75 10.01 -5.97
N GLU A 203 19.51 10.16 -7.05
CA GLU A 203 19.05 10.77 -8.30
C GLU A 203 17.91 9.97 -8.95
N GLN A 204 17.91 8.64 -8.87
CA GLN A 204 16.83 7.85 -9.50
C GLN A 204 15.52 7.98 -8.73
N VAL A 205 15.58 7.97 -7.40
CA VAL A 205 14.42 8.20 -6.54
C VAL A 205 13.84 9.59 -6.80
N LEU A 206 14.68 10.63 -6.79
CA LEU A 206 14.24 12.01 -7.03
C LEU A 206 13.69 12.20 -8.45
N ASN A 207 14.37 11.66 -9.46
CA ASN A 207 13.92 11.72 -10.85
C ASN A 207 12.57 11.04 -11.04
N TYR A 208 12.35 9.85 -10.44
CA TYR A 208 11.05 9.20 -10.48
C TYR A 208 9.97 10.03 -9.77
N LEU A 209 10.26 10.58 -8.60
CA LEU A 209 9.30 11.40 -7.85
C LEU A 209 8.91 12.67 -8.61
N GLU A 210 9.85 13.30 -9.31
CA GLU A 210 9.63 14.52 -10.09
C GLU A 210 8.84 14.27 -11.38
N HIS A 211 9.09 13.15 -12.07
CA HIS A 211 8.51 12.87 -13.39
C HIS A 211 7.34 11.88 -13.36
N SER A 212 7.00 11.34 -12.19
CA SER A 212 5.81 10.51 -12.01
C SER A 212 4.65 11.33 -11.43
N ASP A 213 3.44 10.88 -11.70
CA ASP A 213 2.24 11.47 -11.08
C ASP A 213 2.03 11.01 -9.62
N PHE A 214 3.06 10.50 -8.92
CA PHE A 214 2.88 9.83 -7.62
C PHE A 214 2.13 10.70 -6.59
N LEU A 215 2.50 11.99 -6.46
CA LEU A 215 1.81 12.92 -5.56
C LEU A 215 0.37 13.16 -6.01
N ALA A 216 0.13 13.48 -7.28
CA ALA A 216 -1.21 13.68 -7.82
C ALA A 216 -2.11 12.45 -7.63
N GLN A 217 -1.59 11.24 -7.83
CA GLN A 217 -2.34 10.00 -7.60
C GLN A 217 -2.62 9.77 -6.10
N SER A 218 -1.70 10.15 -5.22
CA SER A 218 -1.92 10.12 -3.77
C SER A 218 -3.07 11.04 -3.36
N GLU A 219 -3.16 12.24 -3.94
CA GLU A 219 -4.28 13.16 -3.71
C GLU A 219 -5.61 12.60 -4.21
N ARG A 220 -5.66 11.99 -5.40
CA ARG A 220 -6.88 11.38 -5.95
C ARG A 220 -7.43 10.30 -5.01
N VAL A 221 -6.57 9.46 -4.45
CA VAL A 221 -6.95 8.41 -3.50
C VAL A 221 -7.45 9.02 -2.20
N LEU A 222 -6.79 10.07 -1.70
CA LEU A 222 -7.19 10.76 -0.47
C LEU A 222 -8.51 11.55 -0.64
N ALA A 223 -8.83 12.00 -1.85
CA ALA A 223 -10.13 12.60 -2.14
C ALA A 223 -11.28 11.60 -1.98
N GLN A 224 -11.05 10.32 -2.31
CA GLN A 224 -12.03 9.24 -2.16
C GLN A 224 -12.03 8.65 -0.74
N GLU A 225 -10.84 8.47 -0.15
CA GLU A 225 -10.64 7.82 1.14
C GLU A 225 -9.76 8.70 2.06
N PRO A 226 -10.30 9.79 2.62
CA PRO A 226 -9.52 10.82 3.34
C PRO A 226 -8.90 10.34 4.66
N TYR A 227 -9.36 9.21 5.20
CA TYR A 227 -8.83 8.60 6.42
C TYR A 227 -7.53 7.81 6.20
N LEU A 228 -7.04 7.69 4.96
CA LEU A 228 -5.81 6.97 4.62
C LEU A 228 -4.56 7.77 5.00
N TRP A 229 -4.37 8.01 6.30
CA TRP A 229 -3.28 8.85 6.82
C TRP A 229 -1.87 8.38 6.40
N VAL A 230 -1.66 7.08 6.14
CA VAL A 230 -0.37 6.58 5.64
C VAL A 230 -0.08 7.10 4.24
N VAL A 231 -1.11 7.25 3.39
CA VAL A 231 -1.01 7.86 2.06
C VAL A 231 -0.69 9.33 2.21
N ALA A 232 -1.39 10.05 3.07
CA ALA A 232 -1.13 11.47 3.34
C ALA A 232 0.29 11.71 3.89
N ARG A 233 0.73 10.91 4.86
CA ARG A 233 2.08 10.97 5.44
C ARG A 233 3.16 10.68 4.40
N ASN A 234 2.96 9.71 3.52
CA ASN A 234 3.90 9.42 2.43
C ASN A 234 3.90 10.55 1.39
N GLY A 235 2.74 11.10 1.03
CA GLY A 235 2.66 12.29 0.17
C GLY A 235 3.46 13.46 0.76
N LEU A 236 3.30 13.74 2.06
CA LEU A 236 4.07 14.77 2.77
C LEU A 236 5.58 14.48 2.73
N ARG A 237 5.97 13.21 2.94
CA ARG A 237 7.37 12.78 2.88
C ARG A 237 7.99 13.10 1.53
N PHE A 238 7.34 12.69 0.44
CA PHE A 238 7.90 12.88 -0.90
C PHE A 238 7.80 14.33 -1.37
N ALA A 239 6.76 15.07 -0.96
CA ALA A 239 6.69 16.51 -1.18
C ALA A 239 7.83 17.27 -0.48
N SER A 240 8.20 16.84 0.73
CA SER A 240 9.34 17.37 1.49
C SER A 240 10.67 17.12 0.78
N LEU A 241 10.88 15.89 0.27
CA LEU A 241 12.07 15.54 -0.51
C LEU A 241 12.18 16.35 -1.81
N LEU A 242 11.06 16.57 -2.50
CA LEU A 242 10.97 17.42 -3.69
C LEU A 242 11.00 18.92 -3.38
N LYS A 243 11.02 19.32 -2.10
CA LYS A 243 10.99 20.72 -1.65
C LYS A 243 9.81 21.51 -2.22
N SER A 244 8.68 20.83 -2.42
CA SER A 244 7.46 21.43 -2.95
C SER A 244 6.62 21.99 -1.81
N ARG A 245 6.63 23.32 -1.64
CA ARG A 245 5.88 24.01 -0.58
C ARG A 245 4.39 23.70 -0.65
N GLU A 246 3.80 23.89 -1.82
CA GLU A 246 2.37 23.67 -2.07
C GLU A 246 1.93 22.25 -1.68
N HIS A 247 2.63 21.23 -2.18
CA HIS A 247 2.29 19.85 -1.84
C HIS A 247 2.53 19.54 -0.34
N CYS A 248 3.54 20.13 0.29
CA CYS A 248 3.75 19.95 1.74
C CYS A 248 2.56 20.51 2.54
N GLU A 249 2.10 21.72 2.25
CA GLU A 249 0.93 22.33 2.88
C GLU A 249 -0.31 21.46 2.68
N ARG A 250 -0.51 20.99 1.43
CA ARG A 250 -1.63 20.14 1.05
C ARG A 250 -1.64 18.80 1.78
N PHE A 251 -0.56 18.04 1.75
CA PHE A 251 -0.49 16.73 2.38
C PHE A 251 -0.47 16.80 3.91
N PHE A 252 0.12 17.85 4.50
CA PHE A 252 0.02 18.05 5.94
C PHE A 252 -1.43 18.33 6.37
N SER A 253 -2.16 19.17 5.63
CA SER A 253 -3.58 19.40 5.87
C SER A 253 -4.40 18.11 5.74
N LEU A 254 -4.18 17.32 4.68
CA LEU A 254 -4.84 16.02 4.50
C LEU A 254 -4.52 15.04 5.65
N LEU A 255 -3.30 15.07 6.16
CA LEU A 255 -2.87 14.22 7.27
C LEU A 255 -3.56 14.61 8.59
N VAL A 256 -3.63 15.91 8.91
CA VAL A 256 -4.35 16.43 10.07
C VAL A 256 -5.86 16.16 9.96
N ASN A 257 -6.44 16.31 8.76
CA ASN A 257 -7.84 15.99 8.52
C ASN A 257 -8.15 14.50 8.72
N ALA A 258 -7.22 13.60 8.38
CA ALA A 258 -7.37 12.18 8.68
C ALA A 258 -7.38 11.91 10.20
N SER A 259 -6.63 12.69 10.99
CA SER A 259 -6.62 12.63 12.46
C SER A 259 -5.88 13.83 13.07
N ALA A 260 -6.57 14.60 13.93
CA ALA A 260 -5.99 15.77 14.60
C ALA A 260 -4.74 15.49 15.45
N TYR A 261 -4.49 14.23 15.85
CA TYR A 261 -3.23 13.86 16.52
C TYR A 261 -1.96 14.24 15.72
N PHE A 262 -2.06 14.37 14.39
CA PHE A 262 -0.93 14.75 13.55
C PHE A 262 -0.60 16.25 13.57
N GLU A 263 -1.39 17.08 14.25
CA GLU A 263 -1.02 18.47 14.55
C GLU A 263 0.23 18.55 15.44
N ASP A 264 0.39 17.57 16.35
CA ASP A 264 1.61 17.41 17.14
C ASP A 264 2.66 16.67 16.30
N LEU A 265 3.72 17.38 15.88
CA LEU A 265 4.80 16.78 15.09
C LEU A 265 5.59 15.70 15.84
N ALA A 266 5.55 15.71 17.18
CA ALA A 266 6.15 14.68 18.04
C ALA A 266 5.26 13.45 18.20
N TYR A 267 4.02 13.47 17.70
CA TYR A 267 3.15 12.32 17.71
C TYR A 267 3.72 11.18 16.86
N SER A 268 3.85 10.00 17.49
CA SER A 268 4.40 8.79 16.89
C SER A 268 3.30 7.73 16.75
N PRO A 269 2.69 7.57 15.56
CA PRO A 269 1.68 6.55 15.35
C PRO A 269 2.31 5.16 15.35
N LEU A 270 1.49 4.14 15.64
CA LEU A 270 1.96 2.77 15.78
C LEU A 270 2.77 2.29 14.56
N GLY A 271 4.06 2.01 14.79
CA GLY A 271 4.97 1.48 13.78
C GLY A 271 5.62 2.51 12.87
N TYR A 272 5.48 3.81 13.16
CA TYR A 272 6.13 4.88 12.40
C TYR A 272 6.78 5.89 13.36
N PRO A 273 7.96 6.43 13.00
CA PRO A 273 8.56 7.52 13.77
C PRO A 273 7.73 8.81 13.68
N ALA A 274 7.92 9.69 14.67
CA ALA A 274 7.32 11.01 14.65
C ALA A 274 7.79 11.83 13.43
N ILE A 275 6.98 12.80 12.99
CA ILE A 275 7.33 13.65 11.84
C ILE A 275 8.56 14.49 12.18
N SER A 276 8.62 15.04 13.40
CA SER A 276 9.75 15.84 13.89
C SER A 276 11.06 15.05 13.99
N GLU A 277 11.00 13.72 14.08
CA GLU A 277 12.16 12.85 14.26
C GLU A 277 12.70 12.26 12.94
N SER A 278 11.98 12.40 11.82
CA SER A 278 12.43 11.80 10.56
C SER A 278 13.02 12.84 9.61
N LYS A 279 14.27 12.62 9.18
CA LYS A 279 14.99 13.48 8.22
C LYS A 279 14.21 13.78 6.94
N GLU A 280 13.45 12.80 6.47
CA GLU A 280 12.67 12.90 5.25
C GLU A 280 11.60 14.02 5.30
N PHE A 281 11.20 14.47 6.50
CA PHE A 281 10.27 15.60 6.70
C PHE A 281 10.96 16.92 7.05
N GLU A 282 12.29 16.94 7.20
CA GLU A 282 13.03 18.08 7.74
C GLU A 282 12.76 19.37 6.96
N TRP A 283 12.71 19.29 5.63
CA TRP A 283 12.44 20.44 4.79
C TRP A 283 11.03 21.01 5.03
N ALA A 284 10.00 20.15 5.04
CA ALA A 284 8.62 20.55 5.31
C ALA A 284 8.47 21.15 6.72
N CYS A 285 9.07 20.53 7.73
CA CYS A 285 9.04 21.04 9.11
C CYS A 285 9.63 22.44 9.21
N LYS A 286 10.76 22.70 8.54
CA LYS A 286 11.48 23.99 8.62
C LYS A 286 10.85 25.12 7.81
N HIS A 287 10.28 24.83 6.65
CA HIS A 287 9.89 25.87 5.67
C HIS A 287 8.38 26.00 5.47
N VAL A 288 7.59 25.07 6.01
CA VAL A 288 6.17 24.96 5.73
C VAL A 288 5.35 24.83 7.00
N ILE A 289 5.66 23.85 7.84
CA ILE A 289 4.80 23.54 9.00
C ILE A 289 5.07 24.46 10.18
N ASN A 290 6.34 24.76 10.47
CA ASN A 290 6.73 25.67 11.56
C ASN A 290 7.17 27.06 11.05
N GLY A 291 7.19 27.25 9.73
CA GLY A 291 7.68 28.46 9.06
C GLY A 291 6.59 29.49 8.74
#